data_AF-A0A958WPA8-F1
#
_entry.id   AF-A0A958WPA8-F1
#
_cell.length_a   1.000
_cell.length_b   1.000
_cell.length_c   1.000
_cell.angle_alpha   90.00
_cell.angle_beta   90.00
_cell.angle_gamma   90.00
#
_symmetry.space_group_name_H-M   'P 1'
#
loop_
_entity.id
_entity.type
_entity.pdbx_description
1 polymer ?
#
loop_
_entity_poly.entity_id
_entity_poly.type
_entity_poly.pdbx_seq_one_letter_code
_entity_poly.pdbx_strand_id
1 'polypeptide(L)'
;MPRKLFLLLYLSLLSSFIQAQSIKAKGSFVKDSIQIGEPLAYALSIEYPKQMEVVFPDSLYNFAPFELTQRRYFPTRSDSINSVDSAIYYLSTFEIDTVQYLK
;
A
#
# COMPACT_ATOMS: atom_id res chain seq x y z
N MET A 1 -5.07 26.41 -42.17
CA MET A 1 -4.55 25.22 -41.46
C MET A 1 -3.72 25.50 -40.19
N PRO A 2 -2.95 26.60 -40.01
CA PRO A 2 -2.05 26.73 -38.84
C PRO A 2 -2.77 27.02 -37.51
N ARG A 3 -3.96 27.64 -37.55
CA ARG A 3 -4.73 28.02 -36.36
C ARG A 3 -5.21 26.82 -35.52
N LYS A 4 -5.59 25.73 -36.19
CA LYS A 4 -5.96 24.46 -35.53
C LYS A 4 -4.73 23.75 -34.96
N LEU A 5 -3.58 23.87 -35.62
CA LEU A 5 -2.31 23.31 -35.17
C LEU A 5 -1.83 24.00 -33.88
N PHE A 6 -1.90 25.33 -33.81
CA PHE A 6 -1.59 26.09 -32.59
C PHE A 6 -2.50 25.73 -31.41
N LEU A 7 -3.79 25.49 -31.67
CA LEU A 7 -4.75 25.11 -30.64
C LEU A 7 -4.46 23.71 -30.08
N LEU A 8 -4.08 22.76 -30.95
CA LEU A 8 -3.63 21.42 -30.54
C LEU A 8 -2.33 21.46 -29.75
N LEU A 9 -1.38 22.30 -30.16
CA LEU A 9 -0.11 22.49 -29.45
C LEU A 9 -0.34 23.09 -28.06
N TYR A 10 -1.21 24.10 -27.96
CA TYR A 10 -1.63 24.68 -26.69
C TYR A 10 -2.30 23.65 -25.77
N LEU A 11 -3.19 22.81 -26.31
CA LEU A 11 -3.85 21.75 -25.54
C LEU A 11 -2.85 20.69 -25.04
N SER A 12 -1.84 20.35 -25.84
CA SER A 12 -0.78 19.40 -25.43
C SER A 12 0.16 19.95 -24.34
N LEU A 13 0.36 21.26 -24.27
CA LEU A 13 1.14 21.88 -23.20
C LEU A 13 0.38 21.90 -21.86
N LEU A 14 -0.95 21.97 -21.88
CA LEU A 14 -1.77 21.97 -20.67
C LEU A 14 -1.85 20.59 -19.99
N SER A 15 -1.75 19.50 -20.75
CA SER A 15 -1.78 18.14 -20.19
C SER A 15 -0.58 17.79 -19.32
N SER A 16 0.54 18.51 -19.44
CA SER A 16 1.78 18.25 -18.68
C SER A 16 1.68 18.62 -17.20
N PHE A 17 0.62 19.33 -16.79
CA PHE A 17 0.42 19.76 -15.39
C PHE A 17 -0.45 18.81 -14.55
N ILE A 18 -0.91 17.70 -15.13
CA ILE A 18 -1.66 16.70 -14.36
C ILE A 18 -0.65 15.81 -13.62
N GLN A 19 -0.31 16.17 -12.39
CA GLN A 19 0.32 15.21 -11.48
C GLN A 19 -0.70 14.13 -11.14
N ALA A 20 -0.42 12.90 -11.56
CA ALA A 20 -1.18 11.73 -11.13
C ALA A 20 -1.13 11.65 -9.60
N GLN A 21 -2.28 11.46 -8.96
CA GLN A 21 -2.36 11.33 -7.52
C GLN A 21 -1.65 10.02 -7.10
N SER A 22 -0.52 10.15 -6.41
CA SER A 22 0.34 9.00 -6.11
C SER A 22 -0.14 8.24 -4.86
N ILE A 23 -0.38 6.94 -4.99
CA ILE A 23 -0.63 6.06 -3.85
C ILE A 23 0.74 5.72 -3.21
N LYS A 24 0.88 5.93 -1.90
CA LYS A 24 2.10 5.61 -1.15
C LYS A 24 1.80 4.52 -0.13
N ALA A 25 2.28 3.31 -0.40
CA ALA A 25 2.24 2.21 0.55
C ALA A 25 3.57 2.12 1.33
N LYS A 26 3.48 1.94 2.63
CA LYS A 26 4.62 1.70 3.53
C LYS A 26 4.31 0.49 4.38
N GLY A 27 5.18 -0.51 4.31
CA GLY A 27 5.04 -1.74 5.08
C GLY A 27 6.35 -2.14 5.74
N SER A 28 6.29 -2.65 6.97
CA SER A 28 7.48 -3.06 7.71
C SER A 28 7.15 -4.09 8.79
N PHE A 29 8.06 -5.03 8.99
CA PHE A 29 8.06 -5.87 10.18
C PHE A 29 8.50 -5.08 11.40
N VAL A 30 7.85 -5.33 12.54
CA VAL A 30 8.18 -4.67 13.82
C VAL A 30 9.48 -5.21 14.42
N LYS A 31 9.83 -6.47 14.10
CA LYS A 31 11.08 -7.14 14.47
C LYS A 31 11.73 -7.71 13.21
N ASP A 32 13.05 -7.85 13.21
CA ASP A 32 13.82 -8.44 12.11
C ASP A 32 14.06 -9.95 12.25
N SER A 33 13.87 -10.49 13.47
CA SER A 33 14.18 -11.87 13.84
C SER A 33 13.09 -12.44 14.74
N ILE A 34 12.76 -13.71 14.53
CA ILE A 34 11.75 -14.45 15.28
C ILE A 34 12.14 -15.91 15.45
N GLN A 35 11.51 -16.60 16.40
CA GLN A 35 11.52 -18.06 16.43
C GLN A 35 10.45 -18.63 15.49
N ILE A 36 10.66 -19.88 15.05
CA ILE A 36 9.67 -20.61 14.26
C ILE A 36 8.35 -20.69 15.05
N GLY A 37 7.25 -20.30 14.42
CA GLY A 37 5.91 -20.24 15.01
C GLY A 37 5.64 -19.04 15.93
N GLU A 38 6.62 -18.18 16.22
CA GLU A 38 6.37 -16.97 16.99
C GLU A 38 5.52 -15.96 16.19
N PRO A 39 4.49 -15.33 16.77
CA PRO A 39 3.74 -14.26 16.11
C PRO A 39 4.62 -13.03 15.81
N LEU A 40 4.62 -12.62 14.54
CA LEU A 40 5.32 -11.45 14.02
C LEU A 40 4.32 -10.40 13.52
N ALA A 41 4.46 -9.16 13.99
CA ALA A 41 3.66 -8.05 13.51
C ALA A 41 4.26 -7.41 12.26
N TYR A 42 3.45 -7.30 11.21
CA TYR A 42 3.72 -6.51 10.01
C TYR A 42 2.76 -5.31 9.96
N ALA A 43 3.32 -4.10 10.03
CA ALA A 43 2.55 -2.87 9.94
C ALA A 43 2.46 -2.43 8.48
N LEU A 44 1.26 -2.12 8.00
CA LEU A 44 0.99 -1.59 6.67
C LEU A 44 0.24 -0.26 6.80
N SER A 45 0.70 0.77 6.09
CA SER A 45 0.03 2.06 5.97
C SER A 45 -0.04 2.46 4.50
N ILE A 46 -1.19 2.93 4.05
CA ILE A 46 -1.40 3.39 2.68
C ILE A 46 -1.94 4.82 2.74
N GLU A 47 -1.25 5.75 2.12
CA GLU A 47 -1.71 7.11 1.85
C GLU A 47 -2.21 7.17 0.41
N TYR A 48 -3.45 7.62 0.22
CA TYR A 48 -4.14 7.65 -1.06
C TYR A 48 -5.07 8.88 -1.15
N PRO A 49 -5.53 9.25 -2.35
CA PRO A 49 -6.39 10.42 -2.52
C PRO A 49 -7.76 10.18 -1.90
N LYS A 50 -8.32 11.17 -1.21
CA LYS A 50 -9.57 11.01 -0.45
C LYS A 50 -10.78 10.58 -1.28
N GLN A 51 -10.77 10.80 -2.59
CA GLN A 51 -11.85 10.41 -3.51
C GLN A 51 -11.74 8.95 -4.00
N MET A 52 -10.72 8.22 -3.57
CA MET A 52 -10.49 6.82 -3.89
C MET A 52 -10.83 5.96 -2.67
N GLU A 53 -11.19 4.70 -2.90
CA GLU A 53 -11.25 3.67 -1.87
C GLU A 53 -10.14 2.64 -2.09
N VAL A 54 -9.58 2.13 -1.00
CA VAL A 54 -8.55 1.10 -1.03
C VAL A 54 -9.02 -0.14 -0.28
N VAL A 55 -8.71 -1.31 -0.83
CA VAL A 55 -9.01 -2.59 -0.19
C VAL A 55 -7.70 -3.16 0.35
N PHE A 56 -7.68 -3.43 1.64
CA PHE A 56 -6.55 -4.05 2.29
C PHE A 56 -6.60 -5.57 2.08
N PRO A 57 -5.44 -6.25 1.97
CA PRO A 57 -5.36 -7.70 2.01
C PRO A 57 -6.16 -8.28 3.18
N ASP A 58 -6.91 -9.34 2.89
CA ASP A 58 -7.63 -10.10 3.90
C ASP A 58 -7.11 -11.54 3.92
N SER A 59 -7.86 -12.46 4.53
CA SER A 59 -7.49 -13.87 4.63
C SER A 59 -7.40 -14.60 3.28
N LEU A 60 -7.89 -14.03 2.17
CA LEU A 60 -7.75 -14.60 0.84
C LEU A 60 -6.41 -14.23 0.18
N TYR A 61 -5.67 -13.26 0.72
CA TYR A 61 -4.34 -12.93 0.24
C TYR A 61 -3.34 -14.03 0.60
N ASN A 62 -2.42 -14.32 -0.31
CA ASN A 62 -1.36 -15.29 -0.05
C ASN A 62 -0.18 -14.63 0.68
N PHE A 63 -0.08 -14.84 1.99
CA PHE A 63 1.01 -14.33 2.82
C PHE A 63 2.28 -15.21 2.81
N ALA A 64 2.32 -16.27 2.00
CA ALA A 64 3.44 -17.22 1.99
C ALA A 64 4.80 -16.51 1.88
N PRO A 65 5.82 -16.95 2.66
CA PRO A 65 5.85 -18.16 3.48
C PRO A 65 5.17 -18.04 4.85
N PHE A 66 4.51 -16.92 5.13
CA PHE A 66 3.79 -16.71 6.38
C PHE A 66 2.33 -17.11 6.30
N GLU A 67 1.78 -17.44 7.45
CA GLU A 67 0.35 -17.65 7.68
C GLU A 67 -0.24 -16.46 8.42
N LEU A 68 -1.41 -16.00 7.98
CA LEU A 68 -2.13 -14.93 8.66
C LEU A 68 -2.92 -15.49 9.84
N THR A 69 -2.52 -15.11 11.05
CA THR A 69 -3.20 -15.53 12.29
C THR A 69 -4.27 -14.52 12.72
N GLN A 70 -3.97 -13.23 12.60
CA GLN A 70 -4.88 -12.15 13.00
C GLN A 70 -4.59 -10.87 12.20
N ARG A 71 -5.61 -10.02 12.01
CA ARG A 71 -5.42 -8.66 11.50
C ARG A 71 -6.15 -7.64 12.36
N ARG A 72 -5.62 -6.43 12.41
CA ARG A 72 -6.23 -5.28 13.10
C ARG A 72 -6.20 -4.06 12.20
N TYR A 73 -7.37 -3.56 11.84
CA TYR A 73 -7.53 -2.31 11.10
C TYR A 73 -7.60 -1.12 12.06
N PHE A 74 -7.15 0.04 11.60
CA PHE A 74 -7.25 1.31 12.30
C PHE A 74 -8.22 2.24 11.57
N PRO A 75 -8.91 3.16 12.28
CA PRO A 75 -9.77 4.14 11.64
C PRO A 75 -9.01 4.98 10.60
N THR A 76 -9.65 5.21 9.45
CA THR A 76 -9.15 6.10 8.41
C THR A 76 -8.88 7.49 8.96
N ARG A 77 -7.72 8.05 8.61
CA ARG A 77 -7.38 9.44 8.90
C ARG A 77 -7.30 10.22 7.60
N SER A 78 -8.16 11.21 7.43
CA SER A 78 -8.22 12.02 6.21
C SER A 78 -7.92 13.48 6.50
N ASP A 79 -7.24 14.14 5.56
CA ASP A 79 -7.11 15.59 5.51
C ASP A 79 -7.97 16.17 4.36
N SER A 80 -7.59 17.34 3.82
CA SER A 80 -8.31 17.99 2.72
C SER A 80 -8.09 17.31 1.36
N ILE A 81 -7.00 16.53 1.20
CA ILE A 81 -6.54 15.97 -0.08
C ILE A 81 -6.45 14.44 -0.01
N ASN A 82 -5.85 13.92 1.07
CA ASN A 82 -5.49 12.51 1.21
C ASN A 82 -6.23 11.83 2.35
N SER A 83 -6.30 10.51 2.27
CA SER A 83 -6.69 9.59 3.34
C SER A 83 -5.56 8.61 3.61
N VAL A 84 -5.45 8.22 4.87
CA VAL A 84 -4.48 7.24 5.36
C VAL A 84 -5.23 6.14 6.07
N ASP A 85 -5.07 4.92 5.55
CA ASP A 85 -5.51 3.70 6.20
C ASP A 85 -4.31 2.92 6.70
N SER A 86 -4.50 2.19 7.79
CA SER A 86 -3.44 1.38 8.37
C SER A 86 -3.98 0.08 8.93
N ALA A 87 -3.15 -0.96 8.90
CA ALA A 87 -3.43 -2.25 9.47
C ALA A 87 -2.17 -2.87 10.10
N ILE A 88 -2.37 -3.74 11.09
CA ILE A 88 -1.35 -4.66 11.57
C ILE A 88 -1.80 -6.07 11.20
N TYR A 89 -0.93 -6.81 10.52
CA TYR A 89 -1.07 -8.23 10.27
C TYR A 89 -0.18 -9.00 11.24
N TYR A 90 -0.76 -9.94 11.95
CA TYR A 90 -0.04 -10.88 12.80
C TYR A 90 0.17 -12.15 11.99
N LEU A 91 1.44 -12.38 11.67
CA LEU A 91 1.91 -13.43 10.79
C LEU A 91 2.73 -14.45 11.60
N SER A 92 2.72 -15.71 11.18
CA SER A 92 3.60 -16.74 11.73
C SER A 92 4.20 -17.54 10.58
N THR A 93 5.39 -18.08 10.75
CA THR A 93 6.04 -18.97 9.77
C THR A 93 6.54 -20.21 10.46
N PHE A 94 6.43 -21.33 9.77
CA PHE A 94 6.94 -22.63 10.21
C PHE A 94 8.12 -23.11 9.34
N GLU A 95 8.55 -22.28 8.39
CA GLU A 95 9.69 -22.55 7.53
C GLU A 95 11.01 -22.46 8.31
N ILE A 96 11.98 -23.29 7.91
CA ILE A 96 13.31 -23.37 8.54
C ILE A 96 14.35 -22.47 7.84
N ASP A 97 13.94 -21.76 6.79
CA ASP A 97 14.81 -20.83 6.06
C ASP A 97 15.27 -19.69 6.97
N THR A 98 16.57 -19.40 6.93
CA THR A 98 17.20 -18.35 7.74
C THR A 98 16.66 -16.96 7.43
N VAL A 99 16.22 -16.71 6.19
CA VAL A 99 15.68 -15.42 5.75
C VAL A 99 14.42 -15.65 4.94
N GLN A 100 13.36 -14.92 5.30
CA GLN A 100 12.05 -15.01 4.66
C GLN A 100 11.60 -13.62 4.23
N TYR A 101 10.85 -13.56 3.13
CA TYR A 101 10.37 -12.31 2.55
C TYR A 101 8.86 -12.37 2.36
N LEU A 102 8.17 -11.29 2.75
CA LEU A 102 6.77 -11.07 2.39
C LEU A 102 6.72 -10.29 1.08
N LYS A 103 6.02 -10.83 0.09
CA LYS A 103 5.90 -10.26 -1.27
C LYS A 103 4.59 -9.54 -1.47
#